data_AF-A0A0U3JAA2-F1
#
_entry.id   AF-A0A0U3JAA2-F1
#
_cell.length_a   1.000
_cell.length_b   1.000
_cell.length_c   1.000
_cell.angle_alpha   90.00
_cell.angle_beta   90.00
_cell.angle_gamma   90.00
#
_symmetry.space_group_name_H-M   'P 1'
#
loop_
_entity.id
_entity.type
_entity.pdbx_description
1 polymer ?
#
loop_
_entity_poly.entity_id
_entity_poly.type
_entity_poly.pdbx_seq_one_letter_code
_entity_poly.pdbx_strand_id
1 'polypeptide(L)' 'MKKRGSIGYSNISSVAREIVEEHLDLCLAAGINHEGINAEVAKGQWEFQIFGKGSKKAADQIWMAR' A
#
# COMPACT_ATOMS: atom_id res chain seq x y z
N MET A 1 8.21 11.98 -5.46
CA MET A 1 6.91 12.46 -4.97
C MET A 1 5.96 11.25 -4.94
N LYS A 2 5.86 10.52 -3.82
CA LYS A 2 5.02 9.30 -3.73
C LYS A 2 3.57 9.70 -3.48
N LYS A 3 2.63 9.13 -4.25
CA LYS A 3 1.22 9.53 -4.26
C LYS A 3 0.50 8.90 -3.05
N ARG A 4 0.21 9.71 -2.04
CA ARG A 4 -0.78 9.41 -1.00
C ARG A 4 -2.13 9.93 -1.52
N GLY A 5 -2.78 9.16 -2.39
CA GLY A 5 -4.03 9.55 -3.03
C GLY A 5 -5.17 8.70 -2.48
N SER A 6 -6.17 9.35 -1.88
CA SER A 6 -7.39 8.71 -1.42
C SER A 6 -8.56 9.20 -2.27
N ILE A 7 -8.96 8.41 -3.27
CA ILE A 7 -10.24 8.58 -3.96
C ILE A 7 -11.25 7.72 -3.18
N GLY A 8 -12.15 8.36 -2.39
CA GLY A 8 -13.22 7.63 -1.68
C GLY A 8 -13.37 7.88 -0.18
N TYR A 9 -13.06 9.09 0.32
CA TYR A 9 -13.19 9.46 1.74
C TYR A 9 -14.53 9.08 2.39
N SER A 10 -15.63 8.96 1.63
CA SER A 10 -16.96 8.61 2.15
C SER A 10 -17.14 7.13 2.53
N ASN A 11 -16.26 6.22 2.11
CA ASN A 11 -16.42 4.77 2.32
C ASN A 11 -15.36 4.14 3.23
N ILE A 12 -14.52 4.93 3.88
CA ILE A 12 -13.35 4.48 4.64
C ILE A 12 -13.60 4.61 6.15
N SER A 13 -13.38 3.54 6.92
CA SER A 13 -13.30 3.66 8.38
C SER A 13 -11.93 4.19 8.81
N SER A 14 -11.88 5.01 9.88
CA SER A 14 -10.64 5.58 10.41
C SER A 14 -9.60 4.51 10.74
N VAL A 15 -10.05 3.41 11.36
CA VAL A 15 -9.18 2.27 11.71
C VAL A 15 -8.58 1.59 10.48
N ALA A 16 -9.35 1.41 9.40
CA ALA A 16 -8.81 0.81 8.19
C ALA A 16 -7.77 1.73 7.52
N ARG A 17 -7.97 3.05 7.61
CA ARG A 17 -7.00 4.02 7.11
C ARG A 17 -5.68 3.94 7.87
N GLU A 18 -5.73 3.87 9.20
CA GLU A 18 -4.56 3.78 10.08
C GLU A 18 -3.72 2.54 9.75
N ILE A 19 -4.35 1.36 9.65
CA ILE A 19 -3.66 0.10 9.32
C ILE A 19 -2.89 0.20 7.99
N VAL A 20 -3.51 0.77 6.96
CA VAL A 20 -2.92 0.84 5.62
C VAL A 20 -1.84 1.94 5.54
N GLU A 21 -1.94 2.98 6.36
CA GLU A 21 -0.87 3.99 6.53
C GLU A 21 0.34 3.39 7.23
N GLU A 22 0.13 2.65 8.33
CA GLU A 22 1.21 1.99 9.07
C GLU A 22 1.90 0.92 8.22
N HIS A 23 1.15 0.13 7.45
CA HIS A 23 1.71 -0.83 6.50
C HIS A 23 2.62 -0.18 5.47
N LEU A 24 2.20 0.94 4.88
CA LEU A 24 3.02 1.72 3.95
C LEU A 24 4.33 2.17 4.62
N ASP A 25 4.26 2.73 5.83
CA ASP A 25 5.42 3.24 6.55
C ASP A 25 6.40 2.11 6.94
N LEU A 26 5.90 0.97 7.40
CA LEU A 26 6.70 -0.22 7.70
C LEU A 26 7.40 -0.76 6.45
N CYS A 27 6.70 -0.83 5.31
CA CYS A 27 7.30 -1.25 4.05
C CYS A 27 8.43 -0.30 3.62
N LEU A 28 8.21 1.02 3.73
CA LEU A 28 9.25 2.00 3.40
C LEU A 28 10.47 1.89 4.34
N ALA A 29 10.23 1.69 5.65
CA ALA A 29 11.29 1.47 6.63
C ALA A 29 12.09 0.19 6.34
N ALA A 30 11.43 -0.87 5.84
CA ALA A 30 12.06 -2.12 5.41
C ALA A 30 12.79 -2.01 4.04
N GLY A 31 12.77 -0.84 3.38
CA GLY A 31 13.40 -0.64 2.07
C GLY A 31 12.62 -1.28 0.91
N ILE A 32 11.36 -1.65 1.13
CA ILE A 32 10.45 -2.12 0.08
C ILE A 32 10.05 -0.94 -0.79
N ASN A 33 10.06 -1.13 -2.12
CA ASN A 33 9.74 -0.04 -3.03
C ASN A 33 8.22 0.12 -3.21
N HIS A 34 7.57 0.54 -2.13
CA HIS A 34 6.14 0.77 -2.03
C HIS A 34 5.77 2.14 -2.60
N GLU A 35 4.92 2.19 -3.63
CA GLU A 35 4.66 3.41 -4.41
C GLU A 35 3.39 4.16 -4.00
N GLY A 36 2.39 3.44 -3.48
CA GLY A 36 1.13 4.02 -3.08
C GLY A 36 0.15 3.00 -2.51
N ILE A 37 -0.92 3.53 -1.95
CA ILE A 37 -2.08 2.82 -1.43
C ILE A 37 -3.34 3.46 -2.02
N ASN A 38 -4.39 2.68 -2.24
CA ASN A 38 -5.69 3.15 -2.70
C ASN A 38 -6.82 2.41 -1.99
N ALA A 39 -7.89 3.12 -1.65
CA ALA A 39 -9.13 2.50 -1.20
C ALA A 39 -9.91 2.00 -2.41
N GLU A 40 -10.36 0.75 -2.37
CA GLU A 40 -11.08 0.12 -3.47
C GLU A 40 -12.60 0.28 -3.36
N VAL A 41 -13.31 -0.15 -4.40
CA VAL A 41 -14.77 0.04 -4.50
C VAL A 41 -15.54 -0.70 -3.40
N ALA A 42 -15.08 -1.89 -2.99
CA ALA A 42 -15.73 -2.64 -1.92
C ALA A 42 -15.34 -2.06 -0.55
N LYS A 43 -16.33 -1.96 0.36
CA LYS A 43 -16.12 -1.39 1.70
C LYS A 43 -15.06 -2.19 2.47
N GLY A 44 -13.99 -1.51 2.87
CA GLY A 44 -12.86 -2.12 3.59
C GLY A 44 -11.82 -2.80 2.71
N GLN A 45 -12.00 -2.81 1.39
CA GLN A 45 -10.99 -3.30 0.45
C GLN A 45 -9.95 -2.21 0.15
N TRP A 46 -8.67 -2.61 0.08
CA TRP A 46 -7.55 -1.74 -0.22
C TRP A 46 -6.60 -2.41 -1.21
N GLU A 47 -5.91 -1.58 -1.98
CA GLU A 47 -4.82 -1.99 -2.86
C GLU A 47 -3.53 -1.24 -2.50
N PHE A 48 -2.39 -1.90 -2.66
CA PHE A 48 -1.07 -1.29 -2.60
C PHE A 48 -0.21 -1.71 -3.79
N GLN A 49 0.70 -0.83 -4.22
CA GLN A 49 1.57 -1.08 -5.37
C GLN A 49 3.05 -1.09 -4.97
N ILE A 50 3.78 -2.12 -5.41
CA ILE A 50 5.23 -2.25 -5.25
C ILE A 50 5.88 -2.39 -6.63
N PHE A 51 6.92 -1.59 -6.89
CA PHE A 51 7.70 -1.70 -8.12
C PHE A 51 9.11 -2.24 -7.85
N GLY A 52 9.37 -3.46 -8.30
CA GLY A 52 10.72 -4.04 -8.33
C GLY A 52 11.40 -3.82 -9.69
N LYS A 53 12.71 -3.54 -9.68
CA LYS A 53 13.53 -3.66 -10.89
C LYS A 53 13.79 -5.15 -11.17
N GLY A 54 12.93 -5.74 -11.99
CA GLY A 54 12.99 -7.16 -12.38
C GLY A 54 12.06 -8.06 -11.55
N SER A 55 11.68 -9.20 -12.13
CA SER A 55 10.65 -10.11 -11.60
C SER A 55 11.01 -10.70 -10.24
N LYS A 56 12.27 -11.14 -10.05
CA LYS A 56 12.74 -11.68 -8.76
C LYS A 56 12.54 -10.70 -7.62
N LYS A 57 13.08 -9.48 -7.76
CA LYS A 57 13.00 -8.46 -6.71
C LYS A 57 11.57 -7.99 -6.45
N ALA A 58 10.76 -7.89 -7.51
CA ALA A 58 9.33 -7.59 -7.35
C ALA A 58 8.61 -8.68 -6.55
N ALA A 59 8.87 -9.96 -6.85
CA ALA A 59 8.29 -11.07 -6.11
C ALA A 59 8.74 -11.10 -4.65
N ASP A 60 10.05 -10.95 -4.38
CA ASP A 60 10.59 -10.92 -3.01
C ASP A 60 9.96 -9.79 -2.17
N GLN A 61 9.83 -8.60 -2.76
CA GLN A 61 9.24 -7.45 -2.07
C GLN A 61 7.73 -7.60 -1.83
N ILE A 62 6.99 -8.17 -2.80
CA ILE A 62 5.56 -8.46 -2.62
C ILE A 62 5.36 -9.50 -1.52
N TRP A 63 6.21 -10.54 -1.47
CA TRP A 63 6.12 -11.56 -0.44
C TRP A 63 6.38 -11.01 0.97
N MET A 64 7.38 -10.14 1.11
CA MET A 64 7.67 -9.51 2.41
C MET A 64 6.62 -8.49 2.85
N ALA A 65 5.90 -7.87 1.90
CA ALA A 65 4.86 -6.89 2.20
C ALA A 65 3.48 -7.50 2.51
N ARG A 66 3.27 -8.80 2.25
CA ARG A 66 2.02 -9.50 2.56
C ARG A 66 1.95 -9.92 4.03
#